data_AF-A0A346PCF4-F1
#
_entry.id   AF-A0A346PCF4-F1
#
_cell.length_a   1.000
_cell.length_b   1.000
_cell.length_c   1.000
_cell.angle_alpha   90.00
_cell.angle_beta   90.00
_cell.angle_gamma   90.00
#
_symmetry.space_group_name_H-M   'P 1'
#
loop_
_entity.id
_entity.type
_entity.pdbx_description
1 polymer ?
#
loop_
_entity_poly.entity_id
_entity_poly.type
_entity_poly.pdbx_seq_one_letter_code
_entity_poly.pdbx_strand_id
1 'polypeptide(L)'
;MASATRNDRTEGVEFYYESDGSVTAKDIETGLARGGETRAEALAQLAEVLELHEGGGEPIDNAEEFLRNEFDLEPDDLADVNEDDRPDFMR
;
A
#
# COMPACT_ATOMS: atom_id res chain seq x y z
N MET A 1 -11.86 21.99 -28.33
CA MET A 1 -11.44 20.57 -28.43
C MET A 1 -9.93 20.52 -28.19
N ALA A 2 -9.50 20.26 -26.96
CA ALA A 2 -8.08 20.11 -26.66
C ALA A 2 -7.70 18.65 -26.89
N SER A 3 -6.88 18.39 -27.92
CA SER A 3 -6.27 17.09 -28.16
C SER A 3 -5.04 17.00 -27.26
N ALA A 4 -5.13 16.23 -26.18
CA ALA A 4 -3.96 15.88 -25.39
C ALA A 4 -3.17 14.83 -26.20
N THR A 5 -2.05 15.25 -26.77
CA THR A 5 -0.99 14.37 -27.25
C THR A 5 -0.72 13.30 -26.20
N ARG A 6 -0.68 12.02 -26.60
CA ARG A 6 -0.17 10.92 -25.75
C ARG A 6 1.30 11.24 -25.47
N ASN A 7 1.51 11.99 -24.41
CA ASN A 7 2.83 12.28 -23.89
C ASN A 7 3.26 11.03 -23.11
N ASP A 8 4.53 10.64 -23.21
CA ASP A 8 5.16 9.73 -22.25
C ASP A 8 5.14 10.43 -20.88
N ARG A 9 3.98 10.41 -20.23
CA ARG A 9 3.77 11.12 -18.97
C ARG A 9 4.49 10.34 -17.89
N THR A 10 5.52 10.94 -17.34
CA THR A 10 6.19 10.48 -16.13
C THR A 10 5.40 10.82 -14.86
N GLU A 11 4.29 11.53 -14.98
CA GLU A 11 3.48 12.07 -13.89
C GLU A 11 2.01 11.63 -14.00
N GLY A 12 1.36 11.43 -12.85
CA GLY A 12 -0.07 11.12 -12.75
C GLY A 12 -0.39 9.75 -12.13
N VAL A 13 -1.65 9.35 -12.23
CA VAL A 13 -2.17 8.12 -11.61
C VAL A 13 -2.76 7.17 -12.64
N GLU A 14 -2.32 5.92 -12.62
CA GLU A 14 -2.91 4.81 -13.36
C GLU A 14 -3.91 4.03 -12.49
N PHE A 15 -4.97 3.52 -13.11
CA PHE A 15 -5.97 2.69 -12.43
C PHE A 15 -5.96 1.28 -13.00
N TYR A 16 -5.91 0.30 -12.10
CA TYR A 16 -6.02 -1.13 -12.41
C TYR A 16 -7.33 -1.63 -11.79
N TYR A 17 -8.18 -2.26 -12.60
CA TYR A 17 -9.49 -2.76 -12.18
C TYR A 17 -9.43 -4.28 -12.06
N GLU A 18 -9.77 -4.78 -10.89
CA GLU A 18 -9.72 -6.21 -10.58
C GLU A 18 -11.05 -6.89 -10.92
N SER A 19 -11.03 -8.22 -11.06
CA SER A 19 -12.22 -9.00 -11.41
C SER A 19 -13.30 -9.00 -10.32
N ASP A 20 -12.94 -8.69 -9.08
CA ASP A 20 -13.86 -8.56 -7.94
C ASP A 20 -14.52 -7.18 -7.86
N GLY A 21 -14.18 -6.26 -8.78
CA GLY A 21 -14.71 -4.91 -8.84
C GLY A 21 -13.92 -3.87 -8.04
N SER A 22 -12.91 -4.28 -7.28
CA SER A 22 -11.99 -3.36 -6.62
C SER A 22 -11.11 -2.62 -7.64
N VAL A 23 -10.52 -1.51 -7.21
CA VAL A 23 -9.62 -0.73 -8.05
C VAL A 23 -8.35 -0.35 -7.29
N THR A 24 -7.23 -0.44 -8.00
CA THR A 24 -5.92 0.00 -7.51
C THR A 24 -5.53 1.29 -8.23
N ALA A 25 -5.20 2.33 -7.46
CA ALA A 25 -4.59 3.56 -7.95
C ALA A 25 -3.07 3.46 -7.78
N LYS A 26 -2.31 3.74 -8.83
CA LYS A 26 -0.84 3.75 -8.83
C LYS A 26 -0.32 5.11 -9.27
N ASP A 27 0.49 5.73 -8.44
CA ASP A 27 1.25 6.92 -8.81
C ASP A 27 2.42 6.54 -9.73
N ILE A 28 2.55 7.22 -10.87
CA ILE A 28 3.55 6.90 -11.89
C ILE A 28 4.96 7.34 -11.46
N GLU A 29 5.06 8.43 -10.69
CA GLU A 29 6.33 9.05 -10.31
C GLU A 29 7.06 8.20 -9.27
N THR A 30 6.34 7.80 -8.22
CA THR A 30 6.87 7.01 -7.09
C THR A 30 6.72 5.51 -7.31
N GLY A 31 5.81 5.08 -8.18
CA GLY A 31 5.43 3.68 -8.37
C GLY A 31 4.56 3.11 -7.23
N LEU A 32 4.23 3.91 -6.22
CA LEU A 32 3.40 3.51 -5.08
C LEU A 32 1.96 3.27 -5.53
N ALA A 33 1.31 2.27 -4.94
CA ALA A 33 -0.03 1.87 -5.30
C ALA A 33 -0.88 1.50 -4.07
N ARG A 34 -2.17 1.84 -4.12
CA ARG A 34 -3.16 1.43 -3.10
C ARG A 34 -4.50 1.08 -3.73
N GLY A 35 -5.12 0.06 -3.15
CA GLY A 35 -6.44 -0.45 -3.52
C GLY A 35 -7.57 0.18 -2.74
N GLY A 36 -8.78 0.08 -3.27
CA GLY A 36 -10.03 0.37 -2.58
C GLY A 36 -11.22 -0.25 -3.31
N GLU A 37 -12.37 -0.35 -2.64
CA GLU A 37 -13.62 -0.82 -3.27
C GLU A 37 -14.10 0.14 -4.35
N THR A 38 -13.70 1.42 -4.24
CA THR A 38 -14.03 2.45 -5.21
C THR A 38 -12.81 3.26 -5.63
N ARG A 39 -12.93 3.95 -6.77
CA ARG A 39 -11.89 4.87 -7.25
C ARG A 39 -11.55 5.97 -6.25
N ALA A 40 -12.55 6.48 -5.54
CA ALA A 40 -12.36 7.53 -4.54
C ALA A 40 -11.58 7.02 -3.35
N GLU A 41 -11.89 5.80 -2.89
CA GLU A 41 -11.17 5.16 -1.78
C GLU A 41 -9.72 4.83 -2.16
N ALA A 42 -9.49 4.24 -3.33
CA ALA A 42 -8.15 3.93 -3.80
C ALA A 42 -7.26 5.19 -3.89
N LEU A 43 -7.83 6.32 -4.34
CA LEU A 43 -7.14 7.61 -4.36
C LEU A 43 -6.88 8.16 -2.96
N ALA A 44 -7.84 8.06 -2.04
CA ALA A 44 -7.68 8.51 -0.66
C ALA A 44 -6.56 7.74 0.04
N GLN A 45 -6.53 6.41 -0.11
CA GLN A 45 -5.46 5.59 0.42
C GLN A 45 -4.11 5.86 -0.26
N LEU A 46 -4.09 6.10 -1.58
CA LEU A 46 -2.86 6.45 -2.28
C LEU A 46 -2.28 7.77 -1.77
N ALA A 47 -3.12 8.78 -1.51
CA ALA A 47 -2.70 10.06 -0.97
C ALA A 47 -2.03 9.91 0.41
N GLU A 48 -2.62 9.10 1.30
CA GLU A 48 -2.03 8.78 2.60
C GLU A 48 -0.64 8.13 2.45
N VAL A 49 -0.49 7.17 1.54
CA VAL A 49 0.81 6.50 1.34
C VAL A 49 1.86 7.44 0.77
N LEU A 50 1.49 8.38 -0.10
CA LEU A 50 2.40 9.40 -0.59
C LEU A 50 2.86 10.32 0.54
N GLU A 51 1.95 10.77 1.40
CA GLU A 51 2.27 11.57 2.59
C GLU A 51 3.21 10.81 3.54
N LEU A 52 2.94 9.53 3.81
CA LEU A 52 3.81 8.68 4.63
C LEU A 52 5.19 8.48 3.99
N HIS A 53 5.26 8.32 2.67
CA HIS A 53 6.53 8.18 1.94
C HIS A 53 7.41 9.44 2.07
N GLU A 54 6.79 10.62 2.11
CA GLU A 54 7.46 11.90 2.32
C GLU A 54 7.77 12.19 3.81
N GLY A 55 7.45 11.24 4.70
CA GLY A 55 7.73 11.35 6.14
C GLY A 55 6.66 12.12 6.93
N GLY A 56 5.45 12.27 6.39
CA GLY A 56 4.32 12.94 7.07
C GLY A 56 3.69 12.12 8.21
N GLY A 57 4.11 10.88 8.42
CA GLY A 57 3.64 10.04 9.53
C GLY A 57 4.28 10.36 10.87
N GLU A 58 3.65 9.91 11.96
CA GLU A 58 4.27 9.96 13.29
C GLU A 58 5.37 8.90 13.40
N PRO A 59 6.62 9.26 13.73
CA PRO A 59 7.68 8.30 13.96
C PRO A 59 7.39 7.42 15.18
N ILE A 60 7.74 6.14 15.09
CA ILE A 60 7.64 5.21 16.20
C ILE A 60 8.99 5.16 16.91
N ASP A 61 9.06 5.68 18.14
CA ASP A 61 10.30 5.72 18.93
C ASP A 61 10.78 4.32 19.36
N ASN A 62 9.85 3.43 19.69
CA ASN A 62 10.11 2.05 20.11
C ASN A 62 9.16 1.09 19.39
N ALA A 63 9.68 0.46 18.32
CA ALA A 63 8.90 -0.47 17.51
C ALA A 63 8.41 -1.70 18.29
N GLU A 64 9.21 -2.22 19.22
CA GLU A 64 8.84 -3.40 20.02
C GLU A 64 7.65 -3.10 20.95
N GLU A 65 7.68 -1.94 21.61
CA GLU A 65 6.61 -1.52 22.50
C GLU A 65 5.33 -1.19 21.74
N PHE A 66 5.44 -0.54 20.57
CA PHE A 66 4.31 -0.24 19.71
C PHE A 66 3.60 -1.50 19.22
N LEU A 67 4.36 -2.50 18.73
CA LEU A 67 3.80 -3.77 18.28
C LEU A 67 3.07 -4.53 19.40
N ARG A 68 3.67 -4.59 20.60
CA ARG A 68 3.03 -5.22 21.76
C ARG A 68 1.74 -4.51 22.17
N ASN A 69 1.76 -3.19 22.24
CA ASN A 69 0.62 -2.43 22.78
C ASN A 69 -0.53 -2.26 21.79
N GLU A 70 -0.23 -2.01 20.52
CA GLU A 70 -1.26 -1.69 19.51
C GLU A 70 -1.75 -2.94 18.77
N PHE A 71 -0.89 -3.94 18.58
CA PHE A 71 -1.20 -5.13 17.78
C PHE A 71 -1.24 -6.42 18.59
N ASP A 72 -0.91 -6.39 19.89
CA ASP A 72 -0.78 -7.59 20.73
C ASP A 72 0.23 -8.59 20.13
N LEU A 73 1.33 -8.06 19.59
CA LEU A 73 2.38 -8.84 18.93
C LEU A 73 3.70 -8.79 19.71
N GLU A 74 4.20 -9.97 20.09
CA GLU A 74 5.52 -10.18 20.67
C GLU A 74 6.54 -10.67 19.62
N PRO A 75 7.85 -10.40 19.78
CA PRO A 75 8.87 -10.84 18.82
C PRO A 75 8.93 -12.36 18.58
N ASP A 76 8.48 -13.16 19.55
CA ASP A 76 8.46 -14.62 19.53
C ASP A 76 7.15 -15.21 19.00
N ASP A 77 6.11 -14.43 18.74
CA ASP A 77 4.85 -14.92 18.13
C ASP A 77 5.07 -15.57 16.76
N LEU A 78 6.13 -15.18 16.07
CA LEU A 78 6.51 -15.76 14.77
C LEU A 78 7.32 -17.06 14.91
N ALA A 79 7.81 -17.41 16.11
CA ALA A 79 8.66 -18.58 16.32
C ALA A 79 7.93 -19.91 16.12
N ASP A 80 6.60 -19.91 16.31
CA ASP A 80 5.74 -21.10 16.18
C ASP A 80 5.08 -21.24 14.79
N VAL A 81 5.34 -20.31 13.86
CA VAL A 81 4.80 -20.37 12.49
C VAL A 81 5.56 -21.42 11.68
N ASN A 82 4.92 -22.56 11.44
CA ASN A 82 5.50 -23.62 10.61
C ASN A 82 5.64 -23.14 9.16
N GLU A 83 6.77 -23.45 8.52
CA GLU A 83 7.01 -23.20 7.10
C GLU A 83 5.98 -23.90 6.21
N ASP A 84 5.49 -25.07 6.64
CA ASP A 84 4.42 -25.81 5.96
C ASP A 84 3.06 -25.07 6.01
N ASP A 85 2.84 -24.16 6.95
CA ASP A 85 1.60 -23.37 7.03
C ASP A 85 1.65 -22.11 6.15
N ARG A 86 2.81 -21.80 5.55
CA ARG A 86 2.95 -20.67 4.63
C ARG A 86 2.27 -20.97 3.29
N PRO A 87 1.76 -19.92 2.60
CA PRO A 87 1.28 -20.07 1.24
C PRO A 87 2.35 -20.64 0.31
N ASP A 88 1.93 -21.43 -0.69
CA ASP A 88 2.86 -22.12 -1.63
C ASP A 88 3.84 -21.17 -2.34
N PHE A 89 3.49 -19.90 -2.52
CA PHE A 89 4.37 -18.92 -3.16
C PHE A 89 5.42 -18.29 -2.21
N MET A 90 5.30 -18.54 -0.90
CA MET A 90 6.24 -18.12 0.15
C MET A 90 7.03 -19.28 0.77
N ARG A 91 6.76 -20.52 0.34
CA ARG A 91 7.64 -21.68 0.57
C ARG A 91 8.77 -21.66 -0.46
#